data_AF-A0A7K6PME9-F1
#
_entry.id   AF-A0A7K6PME9-F1
#
_cell.length_a   1.000
_cell.length_b   1.000
_cell.length_c   1.000
_cell.angle_alpha   90.00
_cell.angle_beta   90.00
_cell.angle_gamma   90.00
#
_symmetry.space_group_name_H-M   'P 1'
#
loop_
_entity.id
_entity.type
_entity.pdbx_description
1 polymer ?
#
loop_
_entity_poly.entity_id
_entity_poly.type
_entity_poly.pdbx_seq_one_letter_code
_entity_poly.pdbx_strand_id
1 'polypeptide(L)'
;DSQEHKIVLYENPSFTGKKIEIIDDDVPSFHAHGYQEKVSSVRVQSGTWVGYQYPGYRGYQYLFEKGDYKDSSDFGAQHPQIQSVRRIRDMQWHQRGAYHPTN
;
A
#
# COMPACT_ATOMS: atom_id res chain seq x y z
N ASP A 1 -18.51 0.74 0.54
CA ASP A 1 -18.09 0.25 1.87
C ASP A 1 -18.19 1.43 2.82
N SER A 2 -18.90 1.28 3.94
CA SER A 2 -19.06 2.35 4.94
C SER A 2 -17.95 2.31 6.01
N GLN A 3 -16.97 1.42 5.85
CA GLN A 3 -15.79 1.36 6.70
C GLN A 3 -14.67 2.24 6.14
N GLU A 4 -14.08 3.03 7.04
CA GLU A 4 -12.82 3.74 6.83
C GLU A 4 -11.72 2.77 6.39
N HIS A 5 -11.03 3.07 5.28
CA HIS A 5 -9.91 2.30 4.79
C HIS A 5 -8.61 2.90 5.29
N LYS A 6 -7.77 2.10 5.95
CA LYS A 6 -6.57 2.62 6.61
C LYS A 6 -5.31 1.77 6.39
N ILE A 7 -4.23 2.46 6.01
CA ILE A 7 -2.87 1.95 5.93
C ILE A 7 -1.92 2.85 6.73
N VAL A 8 -0.99 2.23 7.46
CA VAL A 8 0.07 2.92 8.22
C VAL A 8 1.42 2.39 7.76
N LEU A 9 2.31 3.28 7.32
CA LEU A 9 3.66 2.95 6.88
C LEU A 9 4.67 3.50 7.90
N TYR A 10 5.70 2.71 8.20
CA TYR A 10 6.68 2.98 9.25
C TYR A 10 8.10 3.00 8.72
N GLU A 11 8.91 3.85 9.33
CA GLU A 11 10.32 4.07 8.98
C GLU A 11 11.18 2.82 9.19
N ASN A 12 10.94 2.10 10.28
CA ASN A 12 11.76 0.97 10.69
C ASN A 12 10.94 -0.33 10.69
N PRO A 13 11.61 -1.50 10.69
CA PRO A 13 10.95 -2.78 10.85
C PRO A 13 10.12 -2.86 12.14
N SER A 14 9.20 -3.82 12.18
CA SER A 14 8.35 -4.12 13.34
C SER A 14 7.55 -2.91 13.88
N PHE A 15 7.12 -2.03 12.98
CA PHE A 15 6.20 -0.90 13.26
C PHE A 15 6.79 0.17 14.19
N THR A 16 8.07 0.50 14.00
CA THR A 16 8.80 1.47 14.83
C THR A 16 9.30 2.66 14.03
N GLY A 17 9.74 3.71 14.73
CA GLY A 17 10.22 4.96 14.10
C GLY A 17 9.09 5.89 13.67
N LYS A 18 9.40 6.84 12.78
CA LYS A 18 8.38 7.75 12.23
C LYS A 18 7.36 6.98 11.40
N LYS A 19 6.12 7.46 11.39
CA LYS A 19 5.03 6.85 10.62
C LYS A 19 4.24 7.87 9.81
N ILE A 20 3.65 7.41 8.72
CA ILE A 20 2.59 8.11 7.98
C ILE A 20 1.34 7.25 8.00
N GLU A 21 0.21 7.89 8.30
CA GLU A 21 -1.11 7.26 8.34
C GLU A 21 -1.96 7.83 7.21
N ILE A 22 -2.57 6.95 6.42
CA ILE A 22 -3.35 7.29 5.23
C ILE A 22 -4.72 6.65 5.35
N ILE A 23 -5.75 7.47 5.20
CA ILE A 23 -7.15 7.13 5.40
C ILE A 23 -7.90 7.50 4.13
N ASP A 24 -8.57 6.51 3.51
CA ASP A 24 -9.46 6.59 2.33
C ASP A 24 -8.89 7.16 1.01
N ASP A 25 -8.01 8.14 1.09
CA ASP A 25 -7.46 8.93 0.01
C ASP A 25 -6.18 8.33 -0.59
N ASP A 26 -5.93 8.69 -1.84
CA ASP A 26 -4.66 8.38 -2.51
C ASP A 26 -3.63 9.45 -2.17
N VAL A 27 -2.37 9.04 -1.99
CA VAL A 27 -1.26 9.95 -1.70
C VAL A 27 -0.22 9.83 -2.82
N PRO A 28 -0.19 10.77 -3.78
CA PRO A 28 0.77 10.76 -4.89
C PRO A 28 2.19 11.16 -4.47
N SER A 29 2.40 11.72 -3.27
CA SER A 29 3.73 12.08 -2.78
C SER A 29 3.77 12.11 -1.25
N PHE A 30 4.53 11.21 -0.62
CA PHE A 30 4.76 11.23 0.83
C PHE A 30 5.46 12.52 1.29
N HIS A 31 6.33 13.09 0.44
CA HIS A 31 7.05 14.33 0.73
C HIS A 31 6.09 15.51 0.90
N ALA A 32 5.00 15.57 0.13
CA ALA A 32 3.96 16.59 0.27
C ALA A 32 3.24 16.51 1.63
N HIS A 33 3.29 15.35 2.29
CA HIS A 33 2.78 15.11 3.64
C HIS A 33 3.89 15.13 4.71
N GLY A 34 5.07 15.67 4.39
CA GLY A 34 6.18 15.80 5.34
C GLY A 34 6.89 14.49 5.70
N TYR A 35 6.65 13.42 4.96
CA TYR A 35 7.28 12.11 5.18
C TYR A 35 8.31 11.83 4.08
N GLN A 36 9.59 11.85 4.45
CA GLN A 36 10.73 11.64 3.54
C GLN A 36 11.58 10.42 3.93
N GLU A 37 11.11 9.65 4.90
CA GLU A 37 11.84 8.50 5.42
C GLU A 37 11.68 7.29 4.50
N LYS A 38 12.56 6.30 4.69
CA LYS A 38 12.39 4.95 4.14
C LYS A 38 11.10 4.32 4.71
N VAL A 39 10.57 3.29 4.04
CA VAL A 39 9.44 2.49 4.54
C VAL A 39 9.88 1.05 4.70
N SER A 40 10.00 0.59 5.94
CA SER A 40 10.50 -0.74 6.28
C SER A 40 9.45 -1.65 6.91
N SER A 41 8.30 -1.14 7.32
CA SER A 41 7.17 -1.98 7.73
C SER A 41 5.83 -1.28 7.48
N VAL A 42 4.78 -2.07 7.30
CA VAL A 42 3.45 -1.59 6.90
C VAL A 42 2.37 -2.35 7.67
N ARG A 43 1.35 -1.63 8.16
CA ARG A 43 0.14 -2.21 8.73
C ARG A 43 -1.09 -1.73 7.95
N VAL A 44 -1.84 -2.67 7.40
CA VAL A 44 -3.10 -2.40 6.72
C VAL A 44 -4.24 -2.85 7.63
N GLN A 45 -4.99 -1.92 8.19
CA GLN A 45 -6.16 -2.24 9.00
C GLN A 45 -7.36 -2.62 8.12
N SER A 46 -7.52 -1.95 6.98
CA SER A 46 -8.65 -2.12 6.06
C SER A 46 -8.34 -1.60 4.66
N GLY A 47 -9.05 -2.14 3.66
CA GLY A 47 -8.86 -1.82 2.25
C GLY A 47 -7.69 -2.57 1.60
N THR A 48 -7.57 -2.37 0.29
CA THR A 48 -6.47 -2.88 -0.53
C THR A 48 -5.74 -1.70 -1.16
N TRP A 49 -4.42 -1.70 -1.10
CA TRP A 49 -3.58 -0.57 -1.47
C TRP A 49 -2.45 -1.02 -2.39
N VAL A 50 -1.96 -0.09 -3.21
CA VAL A 50 -0.71 -0.28 -3.97
C VAL A 50 0.25 0.82 -3.58
N GLY A 51 1.39 0.43 -3.00
CA GLY A 51 2.52 1.33 -2.74
C GLY A 51 3.49 1.35 -3.92
N TYR A 52 4.16 2.48 -4.11
CA TYR A 52 5.04 2.73 -5.24
C TYR A 52 6.37 3.32 -4.81
N GLN A 53 7.45 2.90 -5.47
CA GLN A 53 8.80 3.35 -5.16
C GLN A 53 8.98 4.87 -5.26
N TYR A 54 8.34 5.51 -6.25
CA TYR A 54 8.50 6.94 -6.54
C TYR A 54 7.16 7.71 -6.44
N PRO A 55 7.19 9.06 -6.41
CA PRO A 55 5.99 9.87 -6.41
C PRO A 55 5.25 9.75 -7.75
N GLY A 56 3.93 9.92 -7.70
CA GLY A 56 3.04 9.83 -8.86
C GLY A 56 2.83 8.39 -9.33
N TYR A 57 2.86 7.41 -8.43
CA TYR A 57 2.56 6.00 -8.71
C TYR A 57 3.52 5.35 -9.72
N ARG A 58 4.83 5.60 -9.56
CA ARG A 58 5.88 5.15 -10.48
C ARG A 58 6.87 4.17 -9.83
N GLY A 59 7.54 3.38 -10.67
CA GLY A 59 8.55 2.41 -10.27
C GLY A 59 7.95 1.06 -9.87
N TYR A 60 8.65 0.34 -9.00
CA TYR A 60 8.14 -0.92 -8.45
C TYR A 60 6.84 -0.73 -7.68
N GLN A 61 5.98 -1.74 -7.74
CA GLN A 61 4.64 -1.74 -7.16
C GLN A 61 4.54 -2.84 -6.11
N TYR A 62 3.91 -2.51 -4.99
CA TYR A 62 3.74 -3.42 -3.85
C TYR A 62 2.27 -3.48 -3.48
N LEU A 63 1.67 -4.67 -3.58
CA LEU A 63 0.29 -4.89 -3.19
C LEU A 63 0.21 -5.09 -1.68
N PHE A 64 -0.64 -4.29 -1.04
CA PHE A 64 -0.89 -4.33 0.39
C PHE A 64 -2.35 -4.68 0.64
N GLU A 65 -2.57 -5.88 1.14
CA GLU A 65 -3.87 -6.35 1.63
C GLU A 65 -3.93 -6.22 3.15
N LYS A 66 -5.11 -6.45 3.73
CA LYS A 66 -5.28 -6.41 5.19
C LYS A 66 -4.28 -7.35 5.88
N GLY A 67 -3.42 -6.80 6.72
CA GLY A 67 -2.35 -7.55 7.36
C GLY A 67 -1.24 -6.69 7.93
N ASP A 68 -0.27 -7.39 8.53
CA ASP A 68 0.91 -6.84 9.18
C ASP A 68 2.16 -7.31 8.41
N TYR A 69 2.90 -6.35 7.84
CA TYR A 69 4.16 -6.55 7.13
C TYR A 69 5.29 -5.98 7.97
N LYS A 70 6.03 -6.84 8.68
CA LYS A 70 7.01 -6.43 9.70
C LYS A 70 8.35 -6.03 9.10
N ASP A 71 8.64 -6.45 7.87
CA ASP A 71 9.82 -6.05 7.11
C ASP A 71 9.47 -5.72 5.65
N SER A 72 10.35 -4.95 4.98
CA SER A 72 10.29 -4.69 3.54
C SER A 72 10.28 -5.95 2.66
N SER A 73 10.91 -7.03 3.12
CA SER A 73 10.87 -8.31 2.42
C SER A 73 9.46 -8.91 2.37
N ASP A 74 8.61 -8.63 3.35
CA ASP A 74 7.26 -9.22 3.44
C ASP A 74 6.34 -8.73 2.30
N PHE A 75 6.62 -7.55 1.75
CA PHE A 75 5.95 -7.01 0.57
C PHE A 75 6.83 -7.03 -0.69
N GLY A 76 7.94 -7.78 -0.66
CA GLY A 76 8.78 -8.05 -1.82
C GLY A 76 9.67 -6.89 -2.29
N ALA A 77 9.91 -5.88 -1.46
CA ALA A 77 10.77 -4.76 -1.82
C ALA A 77 12.27 -5.11 -1.64
N GLN A 78 13.07 -4.85 -2.69
CA GLN A 78 14.53 -4.99 -2.64
C GLN A 78 15.19 -3.87 -1.82
N HIS A 79 14.55 -2.70 -1.80
CA HIS A 79 14.95 -1.55 -1.01
C HIS A 79 13.71 -0.99 -0.30
N PRO A 80 13.82 -0.52 0.97
CA PRO A 80 12.69 -0.01 1.74
C PRO A 80 12.26 1.39 1.28
N GLN A 81 11.89 1.55 0.01
CA GLN A 81 11.56 2.83 -0.60
C GLN A 81 10.14 2.81 -1.13
N ILE A 82 9.26 3.61 -0.52
CA ILE A 82 7.90 3.88 -0.97
C ILE A 82 7.66 5.38 -0.83
N GLN A 83 7.16 6.03 -1.90
CA GLN A 83 6.94 7.48 -1.94
C GLN A 83 5.55 7.88 -2.41
N SER A 84 4.72 6.93 -2.82
CA SER A 84 3.28 7.15 -3.06
C SER A 84 2.48 5.89 -2.82
N VAL A 85 1.18 6.05 -2.52
CA VAL A 85 0.22 4.96 -2.35
C VAL A 85 -1.11 5.34 -2.97
N ARG A 86 -1.84 4.36 -3.51
CA ARG A 86 -3.25 4.53 -3.91
C ARG A 86 -4.10 3.37 -3.44
N ARG A 87 -5.38 3.64 -3.22
CA ARG A 87 -6.37 2.61 -2.87
C ARG A 87 -6.91 1.94 -4.13
N ILE A 88 -7.11 0.63 -4.06
CA ILE A 88 -7.91 -0.10 -5.06
C ILE A 88 -9.37 -0.02 -4.61
N ARG A 89 -10.17 0.79 -5.31
CA ARG A 89 -11.58 1.08 -4.94
C ARG A 89 -12.59 0.14 -5.61
N ASP A 90 -12.31 -0.28 -6.85
CA ASP A 90 -13.24 -1.05 -7.66
C ASP A 90 -12.77 -2.50 -7.85
N MET A 91 -13.54 -3.45 -7.31
CA MET A 91 -13.58 -4.82 -7.83
C MET A 91 -14.83 -4.96 -8.71
N GLN A 92 -14.88 -4.25 -9.84
CA GLN A 92 -15.86 -4.61 -10.87
C GLN A 92 -15.39 -5.90 -11.54
N TRP A 93 -15.83 -7.03 -11.01
CA TRP A 93 -15.75 -8.31 -11.70
C TRP A 93 -16.66 -8.24 -12.92
N HIS A 94 -16.09 -8.01 -14.10
CA HIS A 94 -16.84 -8.15 -15.34
C HIS A 94 -17.01 -9.65 -15.63
N GLN A 95 -18.25 -10.14 -15.64
CA GLN A 95 -18.55 -11.52 -16.05
C GLN A 95 -18.10 -11.81 -17.50
N ARG A 96 -18.05 -10.78 -18.36
CA ARG A 96 -17.53 -10.90 -19.72
C ARG A 96 -16.00 -10.98 -19.69
N GLY A 97 -15.46 -12.15 -20.06
CA GLY A 97 -14.02 -12.40 -20.16
C GLY A 97 -13.42 -13.16 -18.97
N ALA A 98 -14.22 -13.47 -17.93
CA ALA A 98 -13.76 -14.33 -16.85
C ALA A 98 -13.64 -15.79 -17.34
N TYR A 99 -12.50 -16.42 -17.04
CA TYR A 99 -12.29 -17.85 -17.31
C TYR A 99 -13.24 -18.67 -16.42
N HIS A 100 -14.15 -19.40 -17.04
CA HIS A 100 -15.03 -20.34 -16.35
C HIS A 100 -14.47 -21.75 -16.60
N PRO A 101 -13.98 -22.45 -15.56
CA PRO A 101 -13.58 -23.85 -15.73
C PRO A 101 -14.83 -24.66 -16.09
N THR A 102 -14.81 -25.30 -17.27
CA THR A 102 -15.81 -26.29 -17.65
C THR A 102 -15.47 -27.63 -16.99
N ASN A 103 -16.42 -28.20 -16.25
CA ASN A 103 -16.36 -29.59 -15.79
C ASN A 103 -16.44 -30.57 -16.96
#